data_AF-K6XGE8-F1
#
_entry.id   AF-K6XGE8-F1
#
_cell.length_a   1.000
_cell.length_b   1.000
_cell.length_c   1.000
_cell.angle_alpha   90.00
_cell.angle_beta   90.00
_cell.angle_gamma   90.00
#
_symmetry.space_group_name_H-M   'P 1'
#
loop_
_entity.id
_entity.type
_entity.pdbx_description
1 polymer ?
#
loop_
_entity_poly.entity_id
_entity_poly.type
_entity_poly.pdbx_seq_one_letter_code
_entity_poly.pdbx_strand_id
1 'polypeptide(L)'
;MSTATEEAAPAKSNSKLIIIVGAAVAVVLVAAAFVVFTMLKPSEPAKDPAKEPGGMVTMENAMTLNLADGKFLKTNLALQLSQEATAELGGDTTKFDVSKARDAAIGVLGKYKLNDLLSPATKVEAQKQLTEEVAKRYEGQVLQVYFTEFVMQ
;
A
#
# COMPACT_ATOMS: atom_id res chain seq x y z
N MET A 1 76.74 -53.08 -37.05
CA MET A 1 76.49 -53.26 -35.61
C MET A 1 76.11 -51.90 -35.02
N SER A 2 75.21 -51.92 -34.04
CA SER A 2 74.62 -50.80 -33.30
C SER A 2 73.38 -50.14 -33.91
N THR A 3 72.29 -50.85 -33.65
CA THR A 3 70.91 -50.41 -33.43
C THR A 3 70.80 -49.20 -32.50
N ALA A 4 69.85 -48.32 -32.80
CA ALA A 4 69.16 -47.50 -31.79
C ALA A 4 67.67 -47.42 -32.17
N THR A 5 66.86 -48.15 -31.41
CA THR A 5 65.40 -48.04 -31.31
C THR A 5 65.14 -47.26 -30.03
N GLU A 6 64.45 -46.12 -30.09
CA GLU A 6 63.68 -45.48 -29.01
C GLU A 6 63.11 -44.16 -29.56
N GLU A 7 61.90 -43.67 -29.33
CA GLU A 7 60.65 -44.11 -28.71
C GLU A 7 59.65 -42.97 -28.97
N ALA A 8 58.40 -43.31 -29.26
CA ALA A 8 57.35 -42.32 -29.49
C ALA A 8 57.00 -41.62 -28.16
N ALA A 9 57.26 -40.32 -28.05
CA ALA A 9 56.82 -39.53 -26.91
C ALA A 9 55.27 -39.41 -26.94
N PRO A 10 54.56 -39.67 -25.83
CA PRO A 10 53.11 -39.56 -25.78
C PRO A 10 52.72 -38.07 -25.83
N ALA A 11 51.79 -37.71 -26.72
CA ALA A 11 51.18 -36.39 -26.72
C ALA A 11 50.52 -36.16 -25.35
N LYS A 12 51.11 -35.26 -24.56
CA LYS A 12 50.66 -34.92 -23.22
C LYS A 12 49.24 -34.37 -23.31
N SER A 13 48.28 -35.11 -22.79
CA SER A 13 46.85 -34.75 -22.82
C SER A 13 46.62 -33.49 -22.00
N ASN A 14 46.26 -32.39 -22.69
CA ASN A 14 45.92 -31.09 -22.10
C ASN A 14 44.55 -31.10 -21.39
N SER A 15 43.96 -32.28 -21.17
CA SER A 15 42.61 -32.44 -20.60
C SER A 15 42.48 -31.80 -19.22
N LYS A 16 43.56 -31.75 -18.42
CA LYS A 16 43.56 -31.06 -17.11
C LYS A 16 43.49 -29.53 -17.27
N LEU A 17 44.16 -28.96 -18.27
CA LEU A 17 44.10 -27.53 -18.58
C LEU A 17 42.72 -27.13 -19.13
N ILE A 18 42.11 -27.97 -19.97
CA ILE A 18 40.75 -27.71 -20.48
C ILE A 18 39.71 -27.74 -19.36
N ILE A 19 39.85 -28.66 -18.39
CA ILE A 19 38.96 -28.71 -17.23
C ILE A 19 39.14 -27.48 -16.33
N ILE A 20 40.38 -27.04 -16.08
CA ILE A 20 40.67 -25.85 -15.27
C ILE A 20 40.14 -24.57 -15.96
N VAL A 21 40.36 -24.43 -17.27
CA VAL A 21 39.86 -23.30 -18.06
C VAL A 21 38.33 -23.34 -18.11
N GLY A 22 37.72 -24.52 -18.31
CA GLY A 22 36.27 -24.68 -18.28
C GLY A 22 35.65 -24.32 -16.93
N ALA A 23 36.28 -24.73 -15.82
CA ALA A 23 35.84 -24.36 -14.48
C ALA A 23 35.99 -22.86 -14.21
N ALA A 24 37.10 -22.25 -14.63
CA ALA A 24 37.30 -20.80 -14.50
C ALA A 24 36.26 -20.00 -15.29
N VAL A 25 35.97 -20.41 -16.53
CA VAL A 25 34.93 -19.79 -17.37
C VAL A 25 33.55 -19.96 -16.74
N ALA A 26 33.24 -21.14 -16.19
CA ALA A 26 31.96 -21.37 -15.50
C ALA A 26 31.80 -20.46 -14.28
N VAL A 27 32.85 -20.26 -13.46
CA VAL A 27 32.81 -19.36 -12.30
C VAL A 27 32.58 -17.91 -12.74
N VAL A 28 33.25 -17.46 -13.81
CA VAL A 28 33.07 -16.11 -14.35
C VAL A 28 31.65 -15.92 -14.89
N LEU A 29 31.08 -16.92 -15.57
CA LEU A 29 29.70 -16.85 -16.06
C LEU A 29 28.67 -16.82 -14.92
N VAL A 30 28.88 -17.59 -13.86
CA VAL A 30 28.01 -17.56 -12.67
C VAL A 30 28.11 -16.21 -11.95
N ALA A 31 29.32 -15.65 -11.82
CA ALA A 31 29.52 -14.33 -11.23
C ALA A 31 28.89 -13.21 -12.08
N ALA A 32 29.05 -13.27 -13.40
CA ALA A 32 28.42 -12.32 -14.33
C ALA A 32 26.89 -12.43 -14.29
N ALA A 33 26.34 -13.65 -14.27
CA ALA A 33 24.91 -13.88 -14.13
C ALA A 33 24.38 -13.36 -12.78
N PHE A 34 25.14 -13.53 -11.70
CA PHE A 34 24.79 -12.99 -10.38
C PHE A 34 24.79 -11.46 -10.37
N VAL A 35 25.81 -10.82 -10.95
CA VAL A 35 25.86 -9.36 -11.06
C VAL A 35 24.68 -8.84 -11.88
N VAL A 36 24.42 -9.41 -13.06
CA VAL A 36 23.27 -9.05 -13.91
C VAL A 36 21.96 -9.26 -13.16
N PHE A 37 21.79 -10.39 -12.46
CA PHE A 37 20.58 -10.67 -11.68
C PHE A 37 20.37 -9.66 -10.54
N THR A 38 21.43 -9.27 -9.84
CA THR A 38 21.34 -8.25 -8.78
C THR A 38 21.06 -6.85 -9.34
N MET A 39 21.56 -6.54 -10.53
CA MET A 39 21.35 -5.24 -11.17
C MET A 39 19.98 -5.12 -11.85
N LEU A 40 19.42 -6.24 -12.32
CA LEU A 40 18.07 -6.33 -12.90
C LEU A 40 16.98 -6.55 -11.85
N LYS A 41 17.32 -6.73 -10.57
CA LYS A 41 16.33 -6.84 -9.51
C LYS A 41 15.54 -5.53 -9.50
N PRO A 42 14.22 -5.55 -9.81
CA PRO A 42 13.42 -4.34 -9.76
C PRO A 42 13.46 -3.84 -8.32
N SER A 43 13.90 -2.61 -8.10
CA SER A 43 13.69 -1.93 -6.84
C SER A 43 12.19 -1.92 -6.58
N GLU A 44 11.74 -2.51 -5.47
CA GLU A 44 10.34 -2.35 -5.05
C GLU A 44 10.06 -0.84 -4.99
N PRO A 45 8.98 -0.37 -5.63
CA PRO A 45 8.63 1.04 -5.57
C PRO A 45 8.52 1.42 -4.09
N ALA A 46 9.24 2.48 -3.70
CA ALA A 46 9.16 3.01 -2.34
C ALA A 46 7.69 3.26 -2.02
N LYS A 47 7.21 2.67 -0.91
CA LYS A 47 5.82 2.85 -0.51
C LYS A 47 5.60 4.30 -0.13
N ASP A 48 4.60 4.91 -0.73
CA ASP A 48 4.23 6.30 -0.52
C ASP A 48 3.45 6.40 0.81
N PRO A 49 4.04 6.97 1.89
CA PRO A 49 3.40 7.01 3.21
C PRO A 49 2.09 7.84 3.20
N ALA A 50 1.88 8.68 2.18
CA ALA A 50 0.62 9.39 1.96
C ALA A 50 -0.53 8.44 1.61
N LYS A 51 -0.24 7.26 1.06
CA LYS A 51 -1.23 6.25 0.64
C LYS A 51 -1.31 5.05 1.58
N GLU A 52 -0.44 4.96 2.57
CA GLU A 52 -0.45 3.87 3.54
C GLU A 52 -1.41 4.16 4.70
N PRO A 53 -2.24 3.20 5.13
CA PRO A 53 -3.04 3.33 6.34
C PRO A 53 -2.17 3.57 7.58
N GLY A 54 -2.42 4.68 8.28
CA GLY A 54 -1.80 5.06 9.54
C GLY A 54 -2.69 4.82 10.76
N GLY A 55 -2.69 5.79 11.68
CA GLY A 55 -3.53 5.80 12.86
C GLY A 55 -5.00 6.12 12.54
N MET A 56 -5.88 5.80 13.49
CA MET A 56 -7.31 6.05 13.40
C MET A 56 -7.74 7.09 14.42
N VAL A 57 -8.63 7.99 14.01
CA VAL A 57 -9.27 8.99 14.87
C VAL A 57 -10.75 8.64 14.97
N THR A 58 -11.26 8.33 16.17
CA THR A 58 -12.71 8.16 16.37
C THR A 58 -13.27 9.44 16.94
N MET A 59 -14.38 9.94 16.38
CA MET A 59 -15.04 11.11 16.93
C MET A 59 -15.64 10.79 18.30
N GLU A 60 -15.44 11.69 19.27
CA GLU A 60 -15.87 11.49 20.66
C GLU A 60 -17.39 11.43 20.80
N ASN A 61 -18.11 12.21 19.99
CA ASN A 61 -19.55 12.38 20.12
C ASN A 61 -20.24 12.09 18.79
N ALA A 62 -21.31 11.31 18.85
CA ALA A 62 -22.23 11.16 17.73
C ALA A 62 -22.89 12.50 17.37
N MET A 63 -23.24 12.67 16.11
CA MET A 63 -23.97 13.81 15.59
C MET A 63 -25.33 13.40 15.04
N THR A 64 -26.31 14.28 15.22
CA THR A 64 -27.63 14.15 14.58
C THR A 64 -27.72 15.16 13.44
N LEU A 65 -28.12 14.70 12.25
CA LEU A 65 -28.31 15.54 11.08
C LEU A 65 -29.67 15.28 10.42
N ASN A 66 -30.15 16.27 9.67
CA ASN A 66 -31.38 16.16 8.88
C ASN A 66 -31.09 15.47 7.55
N LEU A 67 -31.97 14.56 7.16
CA LEU A 67 -32.03 13.96 5.83
C LEU A 67 -32.91 14.80 4.89
N ALA A 68 -32.83 14.52 3.58
CA ALA A 68 -33.54 15.28 2.55
C ALA A 68 -35.07 15.20 2.64
N ASP A 69 -35.60 14.18 3.32
CA ASP A 69 -37.02 13.96 3.58
C ASP A 69 -37.49 14.46 4.96
N GLY A 70 -36.65 15.22 5.66
CA GLY A 70 -36.97 15.80 6.98
C GLY A 70 -36.90 14.79 8.14
N LYS A 71 -36.34 13.60 7.90
CA LYS A 71 -36.01 12.60 8.93
C LYS A 71 -34.65 12.86 9.55
N PHE A 72 -34.34 12.16 10.63
CA PHE A 72 -33.08 12.34 11.34
C PHE A 72 -32.16 11.12 11.16
N LEU A 73 -30.87 11.40 11.01
CA LEU A 73 -29.82 10.40 11.11
C LEU A 73 -28.92 10.77 12.29
N LYS A 74 -28.82 9.87 13.27
CA LYS A 74 -27.78 9.88 14.29
C LYS A 74 -26.63 9.02 13.81
N THR A 75 -25.44 9.59 13.69
CA THR A 75 -24.25 8.88 13.23
C THR A 75 -23.00 9.30 13.98
N ASN A 76 -22.03 8.39 14.10
CA ASN A 76 -20.70 8.67 14.58
C ASN A 76 -19.67 8.12 13.57
N LEU A 77 -18.52 8.78 13.46
CA LEU A 77 -17.51 8.49 12.44
C LEU A 77 -16.15 8.15 13.06
N ALA A 78 -15.41 7.29 12.37
CA ALA A 78 -13.97 7.15 12.54
C ALA A 78 -13.24 7.44 11.22
N LEU A 79 -12.08 8.09 11.31
CA LEU A 79 -11.26 8.50 10.19
C LEU A 79 -9.96 7.70 10.21
N GLN A 80 -9.67 7.00 9.13
CA GLN A 80 -8.37 6.40 8.89
C GLN A 80 -7.44 7.45 8.30
N LEU A 81 -6.40 7.82 9.05
CA LEU A 81 -5.39 8.75 8.54
C LEU A 81 -4.37 7.99 7.68
N SER A 82 -3.64 8.72 6.84
CA SER A 82 -2.42 8.22 6.21
C SER A 82 -1.30 8.09 7.23
N GLN A 83 -0.29 7.28 6.92
CA GLN A 83 0.89 7.14 7.77
C GLN A 83 1.65 8.46 7.90
N GLU A 84 1.73 9.22 6.81
CA GLU A 84 2.28 10.59 6.80
C GLU A 84 1.53 11.51 7.79
N ALA A 85 0.21 11.62 7.68
CA ALA A 85 -0.60 12.45 8.58
C ALA A 85 -0.49 11.99 10.04
N THR A 86 -0.37 10.69 10.28
CA THR A 86 -0.16 10.13 11.62
C THR A 86 1.21 10.54 12.18
N ALA A 87 2.24 10.54 11.35
CA ALA A 87 3.59 10.95 11.74
C ALA A 87 3.67 12.46 12.02
N GLU A 88 2.96 13.30 11.24
CA GLU A 88 2.85 14.75 11.49
C GLU A 88 2.25 15.06 12.87
N LEU A 89 1.35 14.21 13.36
CA LEU A 89 0.76 14.32 14.71
C LEU A 89 1.65 13.73 15.82
N GLY A 90 2.85 13.22 15.49
CA GLY A 90 3.72 12.52 16.44
C GLY A 90 3.14 11.20 16.94
N GLY A 91 2.25 10.56 16.17
CA GLY A 91 1.56 9.32 16.54
C GLY A 91 0.33 9.51 17.43
N ASP A 92 0.04 10.74 17.87
CA ASP A 92 -1.11 11.05 18.72
C ASP A 92 -2.29 11.55 17.89
N THR A 93 -3.14 10.61 17.48
CA THR A 93 -4.29 10.89 16.62
C THR A 93 -5.37 11.74 17.29
N THR A 94 -5.36 11.88 18.62
CA THR A 94 -6.35 12.69 19.36
C THR A 94 -6.26 14.19 19.04
N LYS A 95 -5.13 14.64 18.49
CA LYS A 95 -4.89 16.04 18.09
C LYS A 95 -5.45 16.39 16.71
N PHE A 96 -5.93 15.40 15.95
CA PHE A 96 -6.44 15.64 14.61
C PHE A 96 -7.80 16.35 14.65
N ASP A 97 -7.92 17.48 13.96
CA ASP A 97 -9.19 18.21 13.88
C ASP A 97 -10.21 17.46 13.00
N VAL A 98 -11.32 17.05 13.59
CA VAL A 98 -12.41 16.31 12.93
C VAL A 98 -13.50 17.21 12.34
N SER A 99 -13.37 18.54 12.46
CA SER A 99 -14.44 19.49 12.11
C SER A 99 -14.82 19.44 10.63
N LYS A 100 -13.86 19.36 9.70
CA LYS A 100 -14.16 19.30 8.27
C LYS A 100 -14.88 18.00 7.89
N ALA A 101 -14.60 16.90 8.58
CA ALA A 101 -15.29 15.62 8.37
C ALA A 101 -16.74 15.67 8.86
N ARG A 102 -17.02 16.34 9.98
CA ARG A 102 -18.39 16.55 10.47
C ARG A 102 -19.21 17.41 9.50
N ASP A 103 -18.63 18.49 8.99
CA ASP A 103 -19.28 19.31 7.97
C ASP A 103 -19.55 18.52 6.67
N ALA A 104 -18.60 17.66 6.27
CA ALA A 104 -18.77 16.81 5.09
C ALA A 104 -19.92 15.82 5.27
N ALA A 105 -20.06 15.24 6.46
CA ALA A 105 -21.16 14.34 6.80
C ALA A 105 -22.52 15.04 6.66
N ILE A 106 -22.65 16.29 7.13
CA ILE A 106 -23.88 17.08 6.98
C ILE A 106 -24.20 17.29 5.50
N GLY A 107 -23.22 17.73 4.71
CA GLY A 107 -23.42 18.02 3.29
C GLY A 107 -23.66 16.79 2.40
N VAL A 108 -23.03 15.66 2.70
CA VAL A 108 -23.16 14.42 1.91
C VAL A 108 -24.37 13.62 2.34
N LEU A 109 -24.48 13.29 3.63
CA LEU A 109 -25.56 12.43 4.14
C LEU A 109 -26.91 13.16 4.12
N GLY A 110 -26.93 14.48 4.29
CA GLY A 110 -28.15 15.27 4.22
C GLY A 110 -28.84 15.29 2.84
N LYS A 111 -28.16 14.80 1.79
CA LYS A 111 -28.76 14.66 0.44
C LYS A 111 -29.60 13.39 0.29
N TYR A 112 -29.44 12.43 1.18
CA TYR A 112 -30.15 11.15 1.12
C TYR A 112 -31.49 11.23 1.84
N LYS A 113 -32.44 10.40 1.43
CA LYS A 113 -33.68 10.13 2.19
C LYS A 113 -33.47 8.92 3.10
N LEU A 114 -34.31 8.78 4.13
CA LEU A 114 -34.24 7.63 5.03
C LEU A 114 -34.37 6.30 4.28
N ASN A 115 -35.34 6.22 3.37
CA ASN A 115 -35.59 5.00 2.59
C ASN A 115 -34.42 4.62 1.68
N ASP A 116 -33.64 5.58 1.21
CA ASP A 116 -32.46 5.32 0.39
C ASP A 116 -31.37 4.62 1.21
N LEU A 117 -31.18 5.05 2.47
CA LEU A 117 -30.16 4.55 3.39
C LEU A 117 -30.51 3.22 4.08
N LEU A 118 -31.72 2.70 3.87
CA LEU A 118 -32.10 1.33 4.25
C LEU A 118 -31.40 0.29 3.39
N SER A 119 -31.08 0.63 2.13
CA SER A 119 -30.36 -0.26 1.22
C SER A 119 -28.88 -0.34 1.60
N PRO A 120 -28.32 -1.56 1.79
CA PRO A 120 -26.89 -1.72 2.04
C PRO A 120 -26.02 -1.12 0.94
N ALA A 121 -26.42 -1.28 -0.33
CA ALA A 121 -25.67 -0.76 -1.47
C ALA A 121 -25.59 0.77 -1.45
N THR A 122 -26.72 1.44 -1.19
CA THR A 122 -26.77 2.90 -1.10
C THR A 122 -26.01 3.41 0.11
N LYS A 123 -26.02 2.68 1.24
CA LYS A 123 -25.22 3.04 2.42
C LYS A 123 -23.72 2.98 2.13
N VAL A 124 -23.26 1.95 1.41
CA VAL A 124 -21.86 1.84 0.97
C VAL A 124 -21.50 2.99 0.02
N GLU A 125 -22.39 3.34 -0.91
CA GLU A 125 -22.17 4.48 -1.81
C GLU A 125 -22.12 5.81 -1.04
N ALA A 126 -23.00 6.03 -0.07
CA ALA A 126 -22.97 7.21 0.80
C ALA A 126 -21.65 7.29 1.59
N GLN A 127 -21.15 6.15 2.10
CA GLN A 127 -19.85 6.08 2.79
C GLN A 127 -18.69 6.42 1.85
N LYS A 128 -18.72 5.92 0.61
CA LYS A 128 -17.71 6.20 -0.41
C LYS A 128 -17.69 7.68 -0.77
N GLN A 129 -18.85 8.27 -1.07
CA GLN A 129 -18.96 9.71 -1.36
C GLN A 129 -18.49 10.57 -0.18
N LEU A 130 -18.84 10.18 1.05
CA LEU A 130 -18.34 10.86 2.24
C LEU A 130 -16.83 10.75 2.36
N THR A 131 -16.27 9.56 2.11
CA THR A 131 -14.82 9.34 2.14
C THR A 131 -14.10 10.20 1.12
N GLU A 132 -14.59 10.27 -0.11
CA GLU A 132 -14.00 11.09 -1.18
C GLU A 132 -14.04 12.59 -0.83
N GLU A 133 -15.18 13.07 -0.32
CA GLU A 133 -15.33 14.47 0.08
C GLU A 133 -14.43 14.82 1.28
N VAL A 134 -14.33 13.93 2.27
CA VAL A 134 -13.44 14.10 3.42
C VAL A 134 -11.98 14.08 2.97
N ALA A 135 -11.56 13.08 2.19
CA ALA A 135 -10.20 12.99 1.67
C ALA A 135 -9.79 14.27 0.93
N LYS A 136 -10.69 14.83 0.11
CA LYS A 136 -10.45 16.11 -0.59
C LYS A 136 -10.25 17.29 0.38
N ARG A 137 -11.05 17.40 1.44
CA ARG A 137 -10.99 18.50 2.42
C ARG A 137 -9.75 18.47 3.32
N TYR A 138 -9.16 17.29 3.45
CA TYR A 138 -7.92 17.04 4.18
C TYR A 138 -6.74 16.75 3.24
N GLU A 139 -6.84 17.08 1.96
CA GLU A 139 -5.73 16.98 1.00
C GLU A 139 -5.09 15.57 0.94
N GLY A 140 -5.90 14.52 1.15
CA GLY A 140 -5.46 13.12 1.14
C GLY A 140 -4.96 12.59 2.48
N GLN A 141 -4.89 13.40 3.54
CA GLN A 141 -4.50 12.94 4.88
C GLN A 141 -5.48 11.92 5.48
N VAL A 142 -6.75 11.92 5.04
CA VAL A 142 -7.75 10.93 5.41
C VAL A 142 -7.96 9.97 4.24
N LEU A 143 -7.72 8.68 4.48
CA LEU A 143 -7.84 7.63 3.47
C LEU A 143 -9.21 6.96 3.44
N GLN A 144 -9.87 6.83 4.60
CA GLN A 144 -11.15 6.15 4.73
C GLN A 144 -11.99 6.72 5.86
N VAL A 145 -13.31 6.81 5.64
CA VAL A 145 -14.29 7.12 6.68
C VAL A 145 -15.09 5.86 7.02
N TYR A 146 -15.26 5.61 8.31
CA TYR A 146 -16.08 4.51 8.84
C TYR A 146 -17.27 5.04 9.62
N PHE A 147 -18.46 4.49 9.39
CA PHE A 147 -19.60 4.69 10.28
C PHE A 147 -19.46 3.79 11.50
N THR A 148 -19.23 4.37 12.68
CA THR A 148 -19.17 3.65 13.97
C THR A 148 -20.51 3.62 14.67
N GLU A 149 -21.40 4.55 14.33
CA GLU A 149 -22.82 4.54 14.71
C GLU A 149 -23.65 5.00 13.50
N PHE A 150 -24.81 4.37 13.29
CA PHE A 150 -25.73 4.72 12.20
C PHE A 150 -27.17 4.33 12.55
N VAL A 151 -27.93 5.27 13.10
CA VAL A 151 -29.31 5.07 13.59
C VAL A 151 -30.23 6.10 12.94
N MET A 152 -31.29 5.63 12.28
CA MET A 152 -32.28 6.47 11.61
C MET A 152 -33.55 6.60 12.47
N GLN A 153 -34.16 7.80 12.49
CA GLN A 153 -35.31 8.16 13.33
C GLN A 153 -36.37 8.95 12.54
#